data_AF-A0AAV1U218-F1
#
_entry.id   AF-A0AAV1U218-F1
#
_cell.length_a   1.000
_cell.length_b   1.000
_cell.length_c   1.000
_cell.angle_alpha   90.00
_cell.angle_beta   90.00
_cell.angle_gamma   90.00
#
_symmetry.space_group_name_H-M   'P 1'
#
loop_
_entity.id
_entity.type
_entity.pdbx_description
1 polymer ?
#
loop_
_entity_poly.entity_id
_entity_poly.type
_entity_poly.pdbx_seq_one_letter_code
_entity_poly.pdbx_strand_id
1 'polypeptide(L)'
;MEAEFASASHVGRELLGLRELMREIGFQVEAPISMLMDNQAAIRQLETEGSMSSVKHVDVRMKFICDYSRKDIVKPMFVESSIMKADLLTRKYCRRQGLQNYESCSI
;
A
#
# COMPACT_ATOMS: atom_id res chain seq x y z
N MET A 1 -1.94 -2.56 -12.94
CA MET A 1 -0.59 -2.33 -12.39
C MET A 1 -0.42 -0.87 -11.98
N GLU A 2 -0.64 0.10 -12.86
CA GLU A 2 -0.56 1.53 -12.53
C GLU A 2 -1.42 1.96 -11.32
N ALA A 3 -2.64 1.43 -11.20
CA ALA A 3 -3.53 1.71 -10.06
C ALA A 3 -2.94 1.25 -8.70
N GLU A 4 -2.24 0.11 -8.66
CA GLU A 4 -1.63 -0.42 -7.42
C GLU A 4 -0.40 0.38 -7.01
N PHE A 5 0.34 0.92 -7.98
CA PHE A 5 1.44 1.82 -7.68
C PHE A 5 0.97 3.21 -7.29
N ALA A 6 -0.14 3.66 -7.87
CA ALA A 6 -0.78 4.90 -7.44
C ALA A 6 -1.31 4.77 -5.99
N SER A 7 -1.93 3.64 -5.63
CA SER A 7 -2.39 3.38 -4.25
C SER A 7 -1.22 3.24 -3.28
N ALA A 8 -0.19 2.45 -3.62
CA ALA A 8 1.01 2.28 -2.79
C ALA A 8 1.77 3.61 -2.59
N SER A 9 1.89 4.44 -3.64
CA SER A 9 2.50 5.77 -3.54
C SER A 9 1.69 6.70 -2.65
N HIS A 10 0.36 6.68 -2.77
CA HIS A 10 -0.53 7.45 -1.91
C HIS A 10 -0.38 7.03 -0.44
N VAL A 11 -0.49 5.73 -0.15
CA VAL A 11 -0.31 5.20 1.21
C VAL A 11 1.10 5.50 1.74
N GLY A 12 2.13 5.37 0.91
CA GLY A 12 3.51 5.67 1.29
C GLY A 12 3.70 7.13 1.72
N ARG A 13 3.05 8.08 1.02
CA ARG A 13 3.06 9.50 1.40
C ARG A 13 2.36 9.72 2.74
N GLU A 14 1.20 9.11 2.94
CA GLU A 14 0.43 9.24 4.18
C GLU A 14 1.18 8.62 5.38
N LEU A 15 1.80 7.45 5.21
CA LEU A 15 2.63 6.82 6.25
C LEU A 15 3.80 7.73 6.66
N LEU A 16 4.42 8.40 5.70
CA LEU A 16 5.49 9.36 5.98
C LEU A 16 4.97 10.56 6.76
N GLY A 17 3.86 11.15 6.32
CA GLY A 17 3.23 12.27 7.00
C GLY A 17 2.86 11.92 8.44
N LEU A 18 2.26 10.73 8.64
CA LEU A 18 1.89 10.24 9.96
C LEU A 18 3.11 10.00 10.85
N ARG A 19 4.20 9.44 10.29
CA ARG A 19 5.46 9.25 11.01
C ARG A 19 6.03 10.58 11.52
N GLU A 20 6.08 11.58 10.66
CA GLU A 20 6.60 12.90 11.03
C GLU A 20 5.69 13.58 12.08
N LEU A 21 4.37 13.51 11.90
CA LEU A 21 3.40 14.02 12.88
C LEU A 21 3.54 13.33 14.24
N MET A 22 3.66 12.00 14.27
CA MET A 22 3.86 11.26 15.51
C MET A 22 5.16 11.67 16.21
N ARG A 23 6.23 11.91 15.44
CA ARG A 23 7.50 12.40 15.97
C ARG A 23 7.39 13.80 16.57
N GLU A 24 6.62 14.69 15.95
CA GLU A 24 6.36 16.04 16.48
C GLU A 24 5.59 16.01 17.80
N ILE A 25 4.68 15.06 17.97
CA ILE A 25 3.91 14.86 19.22
C ILE A 25 4.76 14.15 20.30
N GLY A 26 5.98 13.70 19.96
CA GLY A 26 6.92 13.07 20.88
C GLY A 26 6.85 11.54 20.92
N PHE A 27 6.12 10.91 19.99
CA PHE A 27 6.12 9.47 19.84
C PHE A 27 7.26 8.99 18.94
N GLN A 28 7.89 7.88 19.31
CA GLN A 28 8.84 7.19 18.44
C GLN A 28 8.07 6.22 17.55
N VAL A 29 8.28 6.35 16.23
CA VAL A 29 7.73 5.42 15.24
C VAL A 29 8.87 4.53 14.76
N GLU A 30 8.75 3.23 15.03
CA GLU A 30 9.70 2.24 14.57
C GLU A 30 9.66 2.10 13.04
N ALA A 31 10.83 1.96 12.44
CA ALA A 31 11.01 1.73 11.01
C ALA A 31 11.67 0.35 10.79
N PRO A 32 11.33 -0.38 9.71
CA PRO A 32 10.42 0.02 8.64
C PRO A 32 8.94 -0.10 9.03
N ILE A 33 8.12 0.84 8.58
CA ILE A 33 6.66 0.79 8.72
C ILE A 33 6.11 -0.27 7.76
N SER A 34 5.34 -1.20 8.30
CA SER A 34 4.71 -2.27 7.51
C SER A 34 3.59 -1.74 6.62
N MET A 35 3.71 -1.93 5.30
CA MET A 35 2.68 -1.62 4.31
C MET A 35 2.10 -2.92 3.75
N LEU A 36 0.84 -3.20 4.05
CA LEU A 36 0.17 -4.42 3.58
C LEU A 36 -0.34 -4.24 2.15
N MET A 37 -0.01 -5.20 1.27
CA MET A 37 -0.44 -5.23 -0.13
C MET A 37 -0.87 -6.64 -0.53
N ASP A 38 -1.91 -6.77 -1.33
CA ASP A 38 -2.40 -8.05 -1.85
C ASP A 38 -1.87 -8.41 -3.25
N ASN A 39 -1.15 -7.47 -3.88
CA ASN A 39 -0.54 -7.71 -5.18
C ASN A 39 0.93 -8.11 -5.07
N GLN A 40 1.21 -9.41 -5.09
CA GLN A 40 2.58 -9.94 -5.08
C GLN A 40 3.43 -9.44 -6.25
N ALA A 41 2.86 -9.20 -7.43
CA ALA A 41 3.61 -8.67 -8.57
C ALA A 41 4.05 -7.21 -8.33
N ALA A 42 3.22 -6.40 -7.65
CA ALA A 42 3.60 -5.06 -7.25
C ALA A 42 4.72 -5.09 -6.19
N ILE A 43 4.61 -5.96 -5.18
CA ILE A 43 5.65 -6.14 -4.15
C ILE A 43 6.98 -6.53 -4.79
N ARG A 44 7.00 -7.56 -5.65
CA ARG A 44 8.23 -8.00 -6.34
C ARG A 44 8.86 -6.91 -7.18
N GLN A 45 8.06 -6.02 -7.78
CA GLN A 45 8.58 -4.89 -8.53
C GLN A 45 9.15 -3.78 -7.64
N LEU A 46 8.59 -3.57 -6.44
CA LEU A 46 9.18 -2.66 -5.45
C LEU A 46 10.55 -3.17 -4.97
N GLU A 47 10.69 -4.49 -4.82
CA GLU A 47 11.92 -5.16 -4.39
C GLU A 47 12.96 -5.31 -5.53
N THR A 48 12.49 -5.53 -6.77
CA THR A 48 13.36 -5.81 -7.93
C THR A 48 13.63 -4.54 -8.73
N GLU A 49 14.63 -3.79 -8.30
CA GLU A 49 15.01 -2.47 -8.81
C GLU A 49 15.41 -2.43 -10.31
N GLY A 50 15.82 -3.55 -10.89
CA GLY A 50 16.64 -3.58 -12.11
C GLY A 50 15.90 -3.41 -13.45
N SER A 51 14.57 -3.60 -13.51
CA SER A 51 13.86 -3.61 -14.80
C SER A 51 13.20 -2.29 -15.19
N MET A 52 13.25 -1.27 -14.32
CA MET A 52 12.51 -0.02 -14.56
C MET A 52 13.37 1.11 -15.14
N SER A 53 14.70 1.08 -15.04
CA SER A 53 15.55 2.18 -15.53
C SER A 53 15.45 2.43 -17.04
N SER A 54 14.98 1.44 -17.82
CA SER A 54 14.84 1.54 -19.28
C SER A 54 13.46 1.99 -19.76
N VAL A 55 12.46 2.09 -18.89
CA VAL A 55 11.13 2.57 -19.27
C VAL A 55 11.14 4.10 -19.17
N LYS A 56 11.17 4.78 -20.32
CA LYS A 56 11.26 6.25 -20.41
C LYS A 56 10.12 7.03 -19.71
N HIS A 57 9.10 6.32 -19.18
CA HIS A 57 8.01 6.85 -18.35
C HIS A 57 7.91 6.12 -17.00
N VAL A 58 9.03 5.94 -16.28
CA VAL A 58 8.91 5.60 -14.86
C VAL A 58 8.26 6.79 -14.14
N ASP A 59 7.00 6.59 -13.78
CA ASP A 59 6.20 7.50 -12.98
C ASP A 59 6.97 7.88 -11.69
N VAL A 60 7.05 9.18 -11.39
CA VAL A 60 7.70 9.73 -10.19
C VAL A 60 7.17 9.03 -8.92
N ARG A 61 5.89 8.64 -8.93
CA ARG A 61 5.22 7.90 -7.85
C ARG A 61 5.87 6.54 -7.58
N MET A 62 6.33 5.86 -8.61
CA MET A 62 7.04 4.59 -8.47
C MET A 62 8.41 4.79 -7.82
N LYS A 63 9.20 5.74 -8.35
CA LYS A 63 10.54 6.03 -7.80
C LYS A 63 10.45 6.40 -6.32
N PHE A 64 9.45 7.19 -5.97
CA PHE A 64 9.15 7.55 -4.59
C PHE A 64 9.04 6.28 -3.72
N ILE A 65 8.10 5.38 -4.00
CA ILE A 65 7.85 4.23 -3.12
C ILE A 65 9.02 3.24 -3.09
N CYS A 66 9.72 3.03 -4.22
CA CYS A 66 10.95 2.22 -4.26
C CYS A 66 12.05 2.82 -3.38
N ASP A 67 12.26 4.14 -3.44
CA ASP A 67 13.27 4.81 -2.61
C ASP A 67 12.96 4.73 -1.10
N TYR A 68 11.69 4.74 -0.70
CA TYR A 68 11.31 4.52 0.71
C TYR A 68 11.47 3.08 1.16
N SER A 69 11.23 2.13 0.27
CA SER A 69 11.52 0.72 0.54
C SER A 69 13.02 0.50 0.74
N ARG A 70 13.87 1.13 -0.09
CA ARG A 70 15.33 1.05 0.01
C ARG A 70 15.92 1.67 1.26
N LYS A 71 15.32 2.77 1.74
CA LYS A 71 15.75 3.45 2.96
C LYS A 71 15.30 2.74 4.23
N ASP A 72 14.71 1.54 4.12
CA ASP A 72 14.09 0.80 5.22
C ASP A 72 13.10 1.66 6.01
N ILE A 73 12.40 2.58 5.34
CA ILE A 73 11.36 3.41 5.96
C ILE A 73 10.01 2.70 5.87
N VAL A 74 9.73 2.03 4.76
CA VAL A 74 8.50 1.28 4.52
C VAL A 74 8.87 -0.12 4.06
N LYS A 75 8.19 -1.15 4.60
CA LYS A 75 8.35 -2.53 4.16
C LYS A 75 7.03 -3.03 3.58
N PRO A 76 6.96 -3.27 2.26
CA PRO A 76 5.79 -3.92 1.66
C PRO A 76 5.72 -5.37 2.14
N MET A 77 4.55 -5.80 2.60
CA MET A 77 4.30 -7.17 3.04
C MET A 77 3.04 -7.70 2.35
N PHE A 78 3.14 -8.95 1.87
CA PHE A 78 2.01 -9.60 1.23
C PHE A 78 0.94 -9.96 2.26
N VAL A 79 -0.31 -9.69 1.91
CA VAL A 79 -1.51 -10.07 2.65
C VAL A 79 -2.52 -10.63 1.65
N GLU A 80 -3.24 -11.70 1.98
CA GLU A 80 -4.28 -12.19 1.07
C GLU A 80 -5.43 -11.18 0.98
N SER A 81 -6.02 -11.00 -0.20
CA SER A 81 -7.14 -10.05 -0.38
C SER A 81 -8.34 -10.37 0.51
N SER A 82 -8.53 -11.64 0.90
CA SER A 82 -9.58 -12.10 1.83
C SER A 82 -9.48 -11.46 3.23
N ILE A 83 -8.27 -11.12 3.67
CA ILE A 83 -7.97 -10.55 4.99
C ILE A 83 -7.57 -9.07 4.91
N MET A 84 -7.38 -8.53 3.70
CA MET A 84 -7.03 -7.13 3.48
C MET A 84 -8.23 -6.21 3.74
N LYS A 85 -8.35 -5.68 4.97
CA LYS A 85 -9.47 -4.76 5.34
C LYS A 85 -9.60 -3.53 4.44
N ALA A 86 -8.51 -3.12 3.78
CA ALA A 86 -8.53 -2.01 2.83
C ALA A 86 -9.40 -2.30 1.58
N ASP A 87 -9.64 -3.57 1.24
CA ASP A 87 -10.56 -3.96 0.15
C ASP A 87 -11.96 -3.40 0.35
N LEU A 88 -12.42 -3.33 1.60
CA LEU A 88 -13.74 -2.78 1.91
C LEU A 88 -13.87 -1.31 1.45
N LEU A 89 -12.75 -0.59 1.46
CA LEU A 89 -12.69 0.85 1.14
C LEU A 89 -12.42 1.11 -0.34
N THR A 90 -11.79 0.16 -1.05
CA THR A 90 -11.43 0.29 -2.47
C THR A 90 -12.43 -0.38 -3.40
N ARG A 91 -13.21 -1.35 -2.91
CA ARG A 91 -14.33 -1.94 -3.66
C ARG A 91 -15.35 -0.85 -3.95
N LYS A 92 -15.48 -0.53 -5.24
CA LYS A 92 -16.61 0.28 -5.72
C LYS A 92 -17.88 -0.50 -5.39
N TYR A 93 -18.70 0.02 -4.49
CA TYR A 93 -20.08 -0.45 -4.37
C TYR A 93 -20.74 -0.20 -5.73
N CYS A 94 -20.82 -1.25 -6.54
CA CYS A 94 -21.67 -1.22 -7.72
C CYS A 94 -23.08 -1.01 -7.19
N ARG A 95 -23.68 0.15 -7.47
CA ARG A 95 -25.01 0.49 -6.98
C ARG A 95 -26.02 -0.38 -7.72
N ARG A 96 -26.21 -1.62 -7.27
CA ARG A 96 -27.32 -2.47 -7.70
C ARG A 96 -27.83 -3.27 -6.49
N GLN A 97 -29.13 -3.11 -6.28
CA GLN A 97 -29.94 -3.52 -5.14
C GLN A 97 -29.71 -4.97 -4.71
N GLY A 98 -29.77 -5.23 -3.40
CA GLY A 98 -29.95 -6.57 -2.85
C GLY A 98 -29.24 -6.77 -1.51
N LEU A 99 -29.97 -6.53 -0.42
CA LEU A 99 -29.67 -7.06 0.91
C LEU A 99 -29.60 -8.59 0.85
N GLN A 100 -28.42 -9.16 1.13
CA GLN A 100 -28.13 -10.54 1.55
C GLN A 100 -26.62 -10.69 1.35
N ASN A 101 -25.76 -10.51 2.36
CA ASN A 101 -25.55 -11.47 3.43
C ASN A 101 -24.79 -10.78 4.57
N TYR A 102 -25.49 -10.44 5.64
CA TYR A 102 -24.91 -10.00 6.92
C TYR A 102 -25.08 -11.08 8.01
N GLU A 103 -25.16 -12.35 7.62
CA GLU A 103 -25.26 -13.46 8.56
C GLU A 103 -24.24 -14.54 8.18
N SER A 104 -22.99 -14.38 8.60
CA SER A 104 -22.00 -15.47 8.77
C SER A 104 -20.73 -14.94 9.45
N CYS A 105 -20.86 -14.14 10.50
CA CYS A 105 -19.76 -13.95 11.45
C CYS A 105 -20.36 -13.65 12.82
N SER A 106 -21.00 -14.68 13.39
CA SER A 106 -21.30 -14.72 14.81
C SER A 106 -20.02 -15.14 15.55
N ILE A 107 -19.83 -14.49 16.70
CA ILE A 107 -18.86 -14.78 17.76
C ILE A 107 -18.84 -16.27 18.10
#